data_AF-A0A2W0ELM8-F1
#
_entry.id   AF-A0A2W0ELM8-F1
#
_cell.length_a   1.000
_cell.length_b   1.000
_cell.length_c   1.000
_cell.angle_alpha   90.00
_cell.angle_beta   90.00
_cell.angle_gamma   90.00
#
_symmetry.space_group_name_H-M   'P 1'
#
loop_
_entity.id
_entity.type
_entity.pdbx_description
1 polymer ?
#
loop_
_entity_poly.entity_id
_entity_poly.type
_entity_poly.pdbx_seq_one_letter_code
_entity_poly.pdbx_strand_id
1 'polypeptide(L)'
;VIVEPLIQGAGGMRMYHPVYLKLLREACDRYGVHLIHDEIAVGFGRTGTMFACEQAGIRPDFLCLSKALTGGYLPLAACITTDEVYSAFYDDYPTLRAFLHSHSYTGNPLACAAALATLDIFEEDNVIENNKALAQRMASSTAHLVDHPNVSEVRQTGMVLAIEMVKDKASKEAYPWQERRGLKVFQHALERGALLRPLGSVVYFLPPYVITPEQIDFLAEVASEGIDIATRDSVSVAVPKDFHPGFRDPG
;
A
#
# COMPACT_ATOMS: atom_id res chain seq x y z
N VAL A 1 4.43 -6.82 -20.26
CA VAL A 1 5.03 -6.42 -18.97
C VAL A 1 3.92 -6.13 -17.99
N ILE A 2 4.03 -6.57 -16.73
CA ILE A 2 3.10 -6.24 -15.64
C ILE A 2 3.86 -5.55 -14.51
N VAL A 3 3.26 -4.51 -13.91
CA VAL A 3 3.86 -3.76 -12.80
C VAL A 3 2.79 -3.18 -11.87
N GLU A 4 3.06 -3.15 -10.56
CA GLU A 4 2.33 -2.31 -9.61
C GLU A 4 2.86 -0.88 -9.72
N PRO A 5 2.10 0.10 -10.25
CA PRO A 5 2.60 1.44 -10.53
C PRO A 5 2.89 2.25 -9.26
N LEU A 6 4.03 2.94 -9.23
CA LEU A 6 4.56 3.79 -8.16
C LEU A 6 4.88 3.11 -6.82
N ILE A 7 4.13 2.08 -6.40
CA ILE A 7 4.31 1.36 -5.15
C ILE A 7 4.21 -0.14 -5.40
N GLN A 8 5.27 -0.90 -5.11
CA GLN A 8 5.21 -2.35 -5.01
C GLN A 8 4.80 -2.73 -3.58
N GLY A 9 3.54 -3.09 -3.38
CA GLY A 9 2.93 -3.14 -2.05
C GLY A 9 3.50 -4.26 -1.18
N ALA A 10 3.31 -5.51 -1.60
CA ALA A 10 3.82 -6.67 -0.86
C ALA A 10 5.35 -6.78 -0.88
N GLY A 11 6.02 -6.09 -1.80
CA GLY A 11 7.48 -6.00 -1.91
C GLY A 11 8.15 -5.13 -0.83
N GLY A 12 7.42 -4.76 0.23
CA GLY A 12 7.89 -3.86 1.29
C GLY A 12 7.53 -2.40 1.04
N MET A 13 6.41 -2.12 0.35
CA MET A 13 6.02 -0.76 -0.05
C MET A 13 7.15 -0.02 -0.78
N ARG A 14 7.79 -0.67 -1.76
CA ARG A 14 8.88 -0.03 -2.52
C ARG A 14 8.31 1.02 -3.43
N MET A 15 8.80 2.25 -3.31
CA MET A 15 8.29 3.40 -4.04
C MET A 15 9.29 3.82 -5.11
N TYR A 16 8.81 4.24 -6.27
CA TYR A 16 9.66 4.73 -7.35
C TYR A 16 9.00 5.88 -8.12
N HIS A 17 9.83 6.70 -8.76
CA HIS A 17 9.38 7.91 -9.44
C HIS A 17 8.54 7.59 -10.69
N PRO A 18 7.46 8.36 -10.99
CA PRO A 18 6.60 8.16 -12.17
C PRO A 18 7.33 8.10 -13.52
N VAL A 19 8.51 8.71 -13.62
CA VAL A 19 9.36 8.65 -14.82
C VAL A 19 9.68 7.22 -15.25
N TYR A 20 9.80 6.27 -14.30
CA TYR A 20 10.01 4.87 -14.63
C TYR A 20 8.85 4.30 -15.46
N LEU A 21 7.60 4.64 -15.11
CA LEU A 21 6.43 4.18 -15.85
C LEU A 21 6.40 4.77 -17.26
N LYS A 22 6.78 6.04 -17.42
CA LYS A 22 6.88 6.69 -18.72
C LYS A 22 7.91 5.98 -19.62
N LEU A 23 9.12 5.76 -19.11
CA LEU A 23 10.17 5.06 -19.86
C LEU A 23 9.78 3.60 -20.16
N LEU A 24 9.07 2.95 -19.25
CA LEU A 24 8.58 1.60 -19.44
C LEU A 24 7.53 1.53 -20.55
N ARG A 25 6.60 2.49 -20.62
CA ARG A 25 5.63 2.62 -21.72
C ARG A 25 6.32 2.82 -23.06
N GLU A 26 7.27 3.75 -23.14
CA GLU A 26 8.05 4.00 -24.37
C GLU A 26 8.80 2.73 -24.85
N ALA A 27 9.34 1.94 -23.91
CA ALA A 27 9.96 0.67 -24.24
C ALA A 27 8.93 -0.37 -24.73
N CYS A 28 7.79 -0.49 -24.06
CA CYS A 28 6.70 -1.40 -24.46
C CYS A 28 6.21 -1.09 -25.87
N ASP A 29 6.05 0.19 -26.23
CA ASP A 29 5.66 0.63 -27.56
C ASP A 29 6.71 0.26 -28.61
N ARG A 30 7.99 0.52 -28.32
CA ARG A 30 9.11 0.21 -29.22
C ARG A 30 9.18 -1.28 -29.57
N TYR A 31 8.87 -2.15 -28.61
CA TYR A 31 9.01 -3.60 -28.77
C TYR A 31 7.69 -4.33 -29.06
N GLY A 32 6.57 -3.60 -29.18
CA GLY A 32 5.25 -4.20 -29.43
C GLY A 32 4.80 -5.12 -28.28
N VAL A 33 5.07 -4.72 -27.03
CA VAL A 33 4.74 -5.50 -25.83
C VAL A 33 3.62 -4.78 -25.06
N HIS A 34 2.58 -5.52 -24.64
CA HIS A 34 1.54 -4.93 -23.81
C HIS A 34 2.04 -4.55 -22.41
N LEU A 35 1.62 -3.40 -21.90
CA LEU A 35 1.83 -2.92 -20.55
C LEU A 35 0.57 -3.11 -19.71
N ILE A 36 0.71 -3.80 -18.58
CA ILE A 36 -0.35 -4.03 -17.61
C ILE A 36 0.01 -3.29 -16.33
N HIS A 37 -0.86 -2.38 -15.89
CA HIS A 37 -0.75 -1.81 -14.55
C HIS A 37 -1.67 -2.56 -13.59
N ASP A 38 -1.07 -3.13 -12.56
CA ASP A 38 -1.79 -3.70 -11.42
C ASP A 38 -2.09 -2.58 -10.41
N GLU A 39 -3.24 -1.93 -10.57
CA GLU A 39 -3.70 -0.85 -9.69
C GLU A 39 -4.63 -1.33 -8.57
N ILE A 40 -4.65 -2.64 -8.30
CA ILE A 40 -5.50 -3.25 -7.27
C ILE A 40 -5.20 -2.63 -5.90
N ALA A 41 -3.94 -2.32 -5.58
CA ALA A 41 -3.56 -1.69 -4.29
C ALA A 41 -3.47 -0.16 -4.35
N VAL A 42 -3.10 0.41 -5.49
CA VAL A 42 -2.63 1.80 -5.62
C VAL A 42 -3.62 2.74 -6.31
N GLY A 43 -4.67 2.20 -6.94
CA GLY A 43 -5.76 2.98 -7.51
C GLY A 43 -6.68 3.58 -6.45
N PHE A 44 -7.69 4.30 -6.91
CA PHE A 44 -8.70 4.98 -6.09
C PHE A 44 -8.07 5.93 -5.05
N GLY A 45 -7.22 6.85 -5.52
CA GLY A 45 -6.67 7.92 -4.67
C GLY A 45 -5.47 7.54 -3.81
N ARG A 46 -5.08 6.25 -3.76
CA ARG A 46 -4.11 5.76 -2.76
C ARG A 46 -2.74 6.42 -2.89
N THR A 47 -2.32 6.68 -4.12
CA THR A 47 -1.05 7.33 -4.45
C THR A 47 -1.15 8.86 -4.58
N GLY A 48 -2.34 9.45 -4.40
CA GLY A 48 -2.59 10.90 -4.51
C GLY A 48 -3.28 11.35 -5.81
N THR A 49 -3.49 10.45 -6.76
CA THR A 49 -4.33 10.62 -7.96
C THR A 49 -5.35 9.49 -8.04
N MET A 50 -6.38 9.60 -8.90
CA MET A 50 -7.41 8.55 -8.99
C MET A 50 -6.75 7.21 -9.39
N PHE A 51 -5.92 7.23 -10.43
CA PHE A 51 -5.02 6.13 -10.76
C PHE A 51 -3.57 6.60 -10.75
N ALA A 52 -2.67 5.72 -10.36
CA ALA A 52 -1.24 5.98 -10.26
C ALA A 52 -0.61 6.27 -11.65
N CYS A 53 -1.14 5.67 -12.72
CA CYS A 53 -0.69 5.93 -14.09
C CYS A 53 -0.81 7.40 -14.52
N GLU A 54 -1.75 8.14 -13.94
CA GLU A 54 -1.98 9.56 -14.23
C GLU A 54 -0.76 10.43 -13.90
N GLN A 55 -0.04 10.09 -12.83
CA GLN A 55 1.16 10.81 -12.41
C GLN A 55 2.32 10.67 -13.40
N ALA A 56 2.30 9.62 -14.23
CA ALA A 56 3.26 9.42 -15.30
C ALA A 56 2.79 9.99 -16.64
N GLY A 57 1.54 10.44 -16.75
CA GLY A 57 0.94 10.97 -17.98
C GLY A 57 0.82 9.92 -19.09
N ILE A 58 0.69 8.64 -18.73
CA ILE A 58 0.58 7.52 -19.67
C ILE A 58 -0.68 6.69 -19.40
N ARG A 59 -1.03 5.80 -20.33
CA ARG A 59 -2.07 4.78 -20.15
C ARG A 59 -1.48 3.39 -20.41
N PRO A 60 -1.80 2.38 -19.58
CA PRO A 60 -1.45 0.99 -19.87
C PRO A 60 -2.42 0.40 -20.90
N ASP A 61 -2.06 -0.74 -21.49
CA ASP A 61 -2.96 -1.53 -22.37
C ASP A 61 -4.03 -2.28 -21.55
N PHE A 62 -3.67 -2.63 -20.31
CA PHE A 62 -4.58 -3.23 -19.33
C PHE A 62 -4.42 -2.58 -17.96
N LEU A 63 -5.54 -2.35 -17.28
CA LEU A 63 -5.59 -1.84 -15.91
C LEU A 63 -6.36 -2.83 -15.03
N CYS A 64 -5.71 -3.39 -14.02
CA CYS A 64 -6.34 -4.29 -13.05
C CYS A 64 -6.79 -3.52 -11.80
N LEU A 65 -8.06 -3.67 -11.42
CA LEU A 65 -8.69 -2.98 -10.30
C LEU A 65 -9.41 -3.97 -9.37
N SER A 66 -9.45 -3.68 -8.07
CA SER A 66 -10.23 -4.38 -7.04
C SER A 66 -10.17 -3.55 -5.75
N LYS A 67 -10.16 -4.17 -4.57
CA LYS A 67 -10.03 -3.56 -3.23
C LYS A 67 -10.89 -2.31 -3.06
N ALA A 68 -10.29 -1.13 -3.23
CA ALA A 68 -10.95 0.16 -3.05
C ALA A 68 -12.07 0.41 -4.07
N LEU A 69 -12.13 -0.35 -5.17
CA LEU A 69 -13.24 -0.32 -6.14
C LEU A 69 -14.61 -0.43 -5.46
N THR A 70 -14.73 -1.23 -4.40
CA THR A 70 -15.98 -1.42 -3.63
C THR A 70 -15.88 -0.91 -2.20
N GLY A 71 -14.84 -0.13 -1.87
CA GLY A 71 -14.52 0.24 -0.49
C GLY A 71 -14.23 -0.96 0.43
N GLY A 72 -14.01 -2.16 -0.13
CA GLY A 72 -13.88 -3.41 0.62
C GLY A 72 -15.20 -4.06 1.06
N TYR A 73 -16.36 -3.54 0.65
CA TYR A 73 -17.67 -4.06 1.09
C TYR A 73 -18.05 -5.38 0.41
N LEU A 74 -17.76 -5.52 -0.88
CA LEU A 74 -18.08 -6.71 -1.66
C LEU A 74 -16.93 -7.09 -2.61
N PRO A 75 -16.72 -8.39 -2.88
CA PRO A 75 -15.68 -8.82 -3.80
C PRO A 75 -16.03 -8.41 -5.24
N LEU A 76 -15.19 -7.55 -5.82
CA LEU A 76 -15.23 -7.19 -7.23
C LEU A 76 -13.81 -6.96 -7.73
N ALA A 77 -13.55 -7.39 -8.96
CA ALA A 77 -12.36 -7.01 -9.71
C ALA A 77 -12.77 -6.62 -11.13
N ALA A 78 -11.99 -5.75 -11.74
CA ALA A 78 -12.15 -5.35 -13.13
C ALA A 78 -10.80 -5.38 -13.84
N CYS A 79 -10.77 -5.93 -15.04
CA CYS A 79 -9.66 -5.79 -15.99
C CYS A 79 -10.16 -4.86 -17.10
N ILE A 80 -9.67 -3.64 -17.12
CA ILE A 80 -10.01 -2.65 -18.15
C ILE A 80 -8.96 -2.75 -19.25
N THR A 81 -9.38 -2.64 -20.51
CA THR A 81 -8.46 -2.69 -21.66
C THR A 81 -8.87 -1.69 -22.74
N THR A 82 -8.04 -1.56 -23.78
CA THR A 82 -8.26 -0.64 -24.90
C THR A 82 -9.20 -1.24 -25.95
N ASP A 83 -9.80 -0.37 -26.77
CA ASP A 83 -10.62 -0.81 -27.91
C ASP A 83 -9.82 -1.66 -28.89
N GLU A 84 -8.53 -1.36 -29.07
CA GLU A 84 -7.63 -2.15 -29.94
C GLU A 84 -7.54 -3.61 -29.48
N VAL A 85 -7.35 -3.83 -28.18
CA VAL A 85 -7.33 -5.17 -27.60
C VAL A 85 -8.70 -5.82 -27.69
N TYR A 86 -9.77 -5.08 -27.38
CA TYR A 86 -11.15 -5.59 -27.51
C TYR A 86 -11.44 -6.05 -28.94
N SER A 87 -11.08 -5.24 -29.94
CA SER A 87 -11.25 -5.55 -31.37
C SER A 87 -10.47 -6.79 -31.81
N ALA A 88 -9.38 -7.16 -31.13
CA ALA A 88 -8.65 -8.39 -31.42
C ALA A 88 -9.44 -9.66 -31.05
N PHE A 89 -10.42 -9.55 -30.14
CA PHE A 89 -11.32 -10.64 -29.75
C PHE A 89 -12.70 -10.53 -30.38
N TYR A 90 -13.04 -9.36 -30.92
CA TYR A 90 -14.30 -9.13 -31.60
C TYR A 90 -14.23 -9.71 -33.01
N ASP A 91 -15.17 -10.58 -33.35
CA ASP A 91 -15.21 -11.26 -34.64
C ASP A 91 -16.67 -11.45 -35.08
N ASP A 92 -16.89 -11.56 -36.38
CA ASP A 92 -18.22 -11.76 -36.94
C ASP A 92 -18.70 -13.19 -36.67
N TYR A 93 -20.00 -13.36 -36.40
CA TYR A 93 -20.61 -14.67 -36.08
C TYR A 93 -20.18 -15.84 -37.00
N PRO A 94 -20.04 -15.66 -38.34
CA PRO A 94 -19.63 -16.75 -39.23
C PRO A 94 -18.22 -17.31 -38.99
N THR A 95 -17.33 -16.58 -38.32
CA THR A 95 -15.99 -17.09 -38.00
C THR A 95 -16.00 -18.08 -36.83
N LEU A 96 -17.12 -18.15 -36.09
CA LEU A 96 -17.32 -19.01 -34.93
C LEU A 96 -16.22 -18.84 -33.86
N ARG A 97 -15.63 -17.65 -33.78
CA ARG A 97 -14.66 -17.27 -32.76
C ARG A 97 -15.35 -16.44 -31.68
N ALA A 98 -15.05 -16.76 -30.43
CA ALA A 98 -15.58 -16.04 -29.29
C ALA A 98 -14.55 -16.06 -28.14
N PHE A 99 -14.53 -14.99 -27.34
CA PHE A 99 -13.78 -14.97 -26.09
C PHE A 99 -14.57 -15.71 -25.00
N LEU A 100 -14.35 -17.02 -24.91
CA LEU A 100 -15.04 -17.91 -23.98
C LEU A 100 -14.38 -17.92 -22.60
N HIS A 101 -14.38 -16.76 -21.93
CA HIS A 101 -13.87 -16.61 -20.57
C HIS A 101 -14.87 -15.85 -19.70
N SER A 102 -15.29 -16.47 -18.60
CA SER A 102 -16.21 -15.89 -17.62
C SER A 102 -16.18 -16.71 -16.33
N HIS A 103 -16.72 -16.14 -15.26
CA HIS A 103 -17.07 -16.83 -14.02
C HIS A 103 -18.53 -16.58 -13.64
N SER A 104 -19.14 -17.44 -12.83
CA SER A 104 -20.57 -17.37 -12.47
C SER A 104 -21.01 -16.04 -11.85
N TYR A 105 -20.08 -15.33 -11.20
CA TYR A 105 -20.33 -14.02 -10.57
C TYR A 105 -19.88 -12.81 -11.41
N THR A 106 -19.57 -13.00 -12.70
CA THR A 106 -19.14 -11.89 -13.57
C THR A 106 -20.25 -10.85 -13.65
N GLY A 107 -19.93 -9.59 -13.35
CA GLY A 107 -20.93 -8.52 -13.34
C GLY A 107 -21.99 -8.66 -12.23
N ASN A 108 -21.62 -9.21 -11.06
CA ASN A 108 -22.54 -9.34 -9.92
C ASN A 108 -23.20 -7.98 -9.59
N PRO A 109 -24.55 -7.85 -9.70
CA PRO A 109 -25.22 -6.56 -9.56
C PRO A 109 -25.02 -5.87 -8.20
N LEU A 110 -24.92 -6.65 -7.11
CA LEU A 110 -24.70 -6.08 -5.77
C LEU A 110 -23.29 -5.51 -5.63
N ALA A 111 -22.29 -6.24 -6.13
CA ALA A 111 -20.90 -5.77 -6.12
C ALA A 111 -20.73 -4.54 -7.03
N CYS A 112 -21.38 -4.51 -8.20
CA CYS A 112 -21.42 -3.33 -9.06
C CYS A 112 -22.10 -2.13 -8.38
N ALA A 113 -23.21 -2.33 -7.67
CA ALA A 113 -23.86 -1.25 -6.93
C ALA A 113 -22.97 -0.69 -5.81
N ALA A 114 -22.26 -1.54 -5.06
CA ALA A 114 -21.29 -1.09 -4.06
C ALA A 114 -20.11 -0.32 -4.69
N ALA A 115 -19.68 -0.73 -5.89
CA ALA A 115 -18.65 -0.01 -6.62
C ALA A 115 -19.11 1.37 -7.09
N LEU A 116 -20.32 1.46 -7.66
CA LEU A 116 -20.92 2.74 -8.05
C LEU A 116 -21.03 3.69 -6.87
N ALA A 117 -21.57 3.23 -5.73
CA ALA A 117 -21.64 4.06 -4.52
C ALA A 117 -20.25 4.52 -4.03
N THR A 118 -19.19 3.72 -4.23
CA THR A 118 -17.83 4.14 -3.92
C THR A 118 -17.35 5.23 -4.88
N LEU A 119 -17.64 5.10 -6.18
CA LEU A 119 -17.32 6.10 -7.19
C LEU A 119 -18.07 7.42 -6.94
N ASP A 120 -19.35 7.35 -6.56
CA ASP A 120 -20.16 8.52 -6.19
C ASP A 120 -19.50 9.29 -5.04
N ILE A 121 -19.01 8.60 -4.00
CA ILE A 121 -18.26 9.22 -2.89
C ILE A 121 -17.00 9.95 -3.41
N PHE A 122 -16.25 9.37 -4.35
CA PHE A 122 -15.08 10.06 -4.92
C PHE A 122 -15.46 11.30 -5.71
N GLU A 123 -16.60 11.28 -6.40
CA GLU A 123 -17.10 12.41 -7.19
C GLU A 123 -17.67 13.53 -6.31
N GLU A 124 -18.37 13.19 -5.22
CA GLU A 124 -19.10 14.13 -4.38
C GLU A 124 -18.25 14.70 -3.22
N ASP A 125 -17.40 13.90 -2.59
CA ASP A 125 -16.77 14.26 -1.31
C ASP A 125 -15.35 14.86 -1.44
N ASN A 126 -14.86 15.12 -2.66
CA ASN A 126 -13.49 15.61 -2.92
C ASN A 126 -12.39 14.80 -2.19
N VAL A 127 -12.58 13.49 -2.09
CA VAL A 127 -11.77 12.57 -1.26
C VAL A 127 -10.26 12.73 -1.51
N ILE A 128 -9.85 12.79 -2.77
CA ILE A 128 -8.42 12.88 -3.15
C ILE A 128 -7.80 14.21 -2.71
N GLU A 129 -8.55 15.31 -2.81
CA GLU A 129 -8.09 16.63 -2.37
C GLU A 129 -7.94 16.67 -0.85
N ASN A 130 -8.96 16.20 -0.11
CA ASN A 130 -8.96 16.16 1.35
C ASN A 130 -7.80 15.30 1.89
N ASN A 131 -7.47 14.20 1.21
CA ASN A 131 -6.36 13.32 1.56
C ASN A 131 -4.99 14.02 1.53
N LYS A 132 -4.80 15.14 0.82
CA LYS A 132 -3.50 15.84 0.78
C LYS A 132 -3.10 16.36 2.17
N ALA A 133 -4.05 16.90 2.93
CA ALA A 133 -3.78 17.38 4.29
C ALA A 133 -3.44 16.20 5.23
N LEU A 134 -4.14 15.07 5.09
CA LEU A 134 -3.87 13.86 5.87
C LEU A 134 -2.49 13.26 5.51
N ALA A 135 -2.14 13.21 4.23
CA ALA A 135 -0.84 12.79 3.76
C ALA A 135 0.28 13.68 4.33
N GLN A 136 0.09 15.00 4.34
CA GLN A 136 1.03 15.93 4.96
C GLN A 136 1.15 15.72 6.48
N ARG A 137 0.04 15.38 7.15
CA ARG A 137 0.06 15.04 8.58
C ARG A 137 0.88 13.78 8.84
N MET A 138 0.69 12.71 8.06
CA MET A 138 1.50 11.49 8.18
C MET A 138 3.00 11.78 8.02
N ALA A 139 3.37 12.58 7.02
CA ALA A 139 4.76 12.99 6.79
C ALA A 139 5.33 13.75 8.00
N SER A 140 4.55 14.71 8.52
CA SER A 140 5.00 15.57 9.62
C SER A 140 5.10 14.80 10.94
N SER A 141 4.13 13.92 11.25
CA SER A 141 4.09 13.14 12.49
C SER A 141 5.15 12.04 12.56
N THR A 142 5.78 11.68 11.43
CA THR A 142 6.86 10.68 11.37
C THR A 142 8.23 11.25 11.01
N ALA A 143 8.33 12.58 10.84
CA ALA A 143 9.54 13.23 10.35
C ALA A 143 10.78 12.95 11.22
N HIS A 144 10.61 12.82 12.55
CA HIS A 144 11.69 12.52 13.48
C HIS A 144 12.34 11.14 13.25
N LEU A 145 11.61 10.19 12.65
CA LEU A 145 12.14 8.85 12.36
C LEU A 145 13.21 8.87 11.26
N VAL A 146 13.26 9.93 10.45
CA VAL A 146 14.33 10.14 9.46
C VAL A 146 15.70 10.17 10.13
N ASP A 147 15.81 10.65 11.37
CA ASP A 147 17.07 10.73 12.12
C ASP A 147 17.33 9.52 13.03
N HIS A 148 16.37 8.60 13.16
CA HIS A 148 16.51 7.42 14.01
C HIS A 148 17.70 6.53 13.55
N PRO A 149 18.57 6.04 14.47
CA PRO A 149 19.82 5.34 14.12
C PRO A 149 19.60 3.98 13.43
N ASN A 150 18.43 3.38 13.62
CA ASN A 150 18.06 2.09 13.01
C ASN A 150 16.95 2.22 11.94
N VAL A 151 16.73 3.41 11.39
CA VAL A 151 15.82 3.63 10.26
C VAL A 151 16.63 4.06 9.05
N SER A 152 16.55 3.29 7.97
CA SER A 152 17.28 3.57 6.72
C SER A 152 16.56 4.59 5.85
N GLU A 153 15.23 4.54 5.84
CA GLU A 153 14.38 5.35 4.98
C GLU A 153 12.99 5.46 5.58
N VAL A 154 12.45 6.68 5.53
CA VAL A 154 11.02 6.96 5.62
C VAL A 154 10.58 7.42 4.24
N ARG A 155 9.68 6.67 3.61
CA ARG A 155 9.20 6.94 2.25
C ARG A 155 7.68 7.05 2.22
N GLN A 156 7.18 7.91 1.36
CA GLN A 156 5.74 8.14 1.24
C GLN A 156 5.34 8.45 -0.20
N THR A 157 4.21 7.88 -0.61
CA THR A 157 3.50 8.19 -1.86
C THR A 157 2.01 8.28 -1.55
N GLY A 158 1.45 9.48 -1.58
CA GLY A 158 0.06 9.74 -1.23
C GLY A 158 -0.29 9.29 0.19
N MET A 159 -1.31 8.46 0.31
CA MET A 159 -1.83 7.89 1.56
C MET A 159 -1.18 6.54 1.92
N VAL A 160 0.08 6.34 1.53
CA VAL A 160 0.93 5.20 1.90
C VAL A 160 2.28 5.72 2.39
N LEU A 161 2.62 5.41 3.64
CA LEU A 161 3.91 5.73 4.25
C LEU A 161 4.58 4.44 4.72
N ALA A 162 5.89 4.31 4.54
CA ALA A 162 6.66 3.16 5.00
C ALA A 162 7.97 3.59 5.66
N ILE A 163 8.32 2.89 6.74
CA ILE A 163 9.49 3.12 7.58
C ILE A 163 10.28 1.81 7.61
N GLU A 164 11.50 1.83 7.09
CA GLU A 164 12.33 0.64 6.94
C GLU A 164 13.44 0.57 7.98
N MET A 165 13.31 -0.38 8.91
CA MET A 165 14.31 -0.61 9.95
C MET A 165 15.52 -1.36 9.42
N VAL A 166 16.71 -0.93 9.85
CA VAL A 166 18.01 -1.52 9.55
C VAL A 166 18.87 -1.60 10.80
N LYS A 167 19.78 -2.57 10.81
CA LYS A 167 20.71 -2.77 11.93
C LYS A 167 21.73 -1.64 12.00
N ASP A 168 22.26 -1.24 10.85
CA ASP A 168 23.13 -0.07 10.73
C ASP A 168 22.66 0.83 9.58
N LYS A 169 22.39 2.09 9.90
CA LYS A 169 21.89 3.07 8.93
C LYS A 169 22.94 3.51 7.93
N ALA A 170 24.20 3.63 8.34
CA ALA A 170 25.26 4.13 7.47
C ALA A 170 25.54 3.18 6.30
N SER A 171 25.66 1.88 6.59
CA SER A 171 25.83 0.83 5.59
C SER A 171 24.51 0.33 4.97
N LYS A 172 23.37 0.68 5.58
CA LYS A 172 22.05 0.07 5.31
C LYS A 172 22.04 -1.45 5.51
N GLU A 173 22.84 -1.97 6.45
CA GLU A 173 22.83 -3.38 6.82
C GLU A 173 21.44 -3.76 7.35
N ALA A 174 20.73 -4.62 6.62
CA ALA A 174 19.43 -5.11 7.04
C ALA A 174 19.54 -6.01 8.28
N TYR A 175 18.52 -5.98 9.14
CA TYR A 175 18.39 -6.98 10.20
C TYR A 175 18.21 -8.40 9.60
N PRO A 176 18.82 -9.44 10.20
CA PRO A 176 18.49 -10.83 9.88
C PRO A 176 16.99 -11.08 10.05
N TRP A 177 16.36 -11.70 9.05
CA TRP A 177 14.90 -11.92 9.05
C TRP A 177 14.42 -12.79 10.23
N GLN A 178 15.30 -13.65 10.76
CA GLN A 178 15.05 -14.51 11.91
C GLN A 178 14.78 -13.72 13.19
N GLU A 179 15.27 -12.48 13.28
CA GLU A 179 15.03 -11.60 14.44
C GLU A 179 13.61 -11.05 14.47
N ARG A 180 12.87 -11.14 13.34
CA ARG A 180 11.47 -10.75 13.19
C ARG A 180 11.17 -9.36 13.79
N ARG A 181 12.05 -8.38 13.55
CA ARG A 181 11.97 -7.03 14.16
C ARG A 181 10.61 -6.37 13.93
N GLY A 182 10.03 -6.46 12.74
CA GLY A 182 8.69 -5.94 12.47
C GLY A 182 7.57 -6.62 13.28
N LEU A 183 7.73 -7.88 13.69
CA LEU A 183 6.75 -8.54 14.58
C LEU A 183 6.71 -7.87 15.94
N LYS A 184 7.85 -7.41 16.47
CA LYS A 184 7.91 -6.71 17.76
C LYS A 184 7.12 -5.40 17.70
N VAL A 185 7.29 -4.64 16.61
CA VAL A 185 6.49 -3.42 16.36
C VAL A 185 5.00 -3.76 16.30
N PHE A 186 4.63 -4.83 15.57
CA PHE A 186 3.25 -5.27 15.45
C PHE A 186 2.63 -5.68 16.79
N GLN A 187 3.35 -6.42 17.63
CA GLN A 187 2.89 -6.83 18.95
C GLN A 187 2.66 -5.62 19.87
N HIS A 188 3.62 -4.70 19.92
CA HIS A 188 3.47 -3.43 20.65
C HIS A 188 2.25 -2.64 20.15
N ALA A 189 2.10 -2.53 18.83
CA ALA A 189 0.98 -1.82 18.24
C ALA A 189 -0.36 -2.43 18.64
N LEU A 190 -0.49 -3.76 18.65
CA LEU A 190 -1.70 -4.45 19.09
C LEU A 190 -2.03 -4.16 20.56
N GLU A 191 -1.03 -4.15 21.45
CA GLU A 191 -1.22 -3.80 22.87
C GLU A 191 -1.68 -2.36 23.06
N ARG A 192 -1.22 -1.46 22.18
CA ARG A 192 -1.66 -0.07 22.12
C ARG A 192 -3.01 0.10 21.41
N GLY A 193 -3.56 -0.91 20.75
CA GLY A 193 -4.83 -0.82 20.03
C GLY A 193 -4.72 -0.32 18.57
N ALA A 194 -3.54 -0.43 17.96
CA ALA A 194 -3.28 -0.10 16.56
C ALA A 194 -2.88 -1.35 15.75
N LEU A 195 -3.31 -1.41 14.49
CA LEU A 195 -2.93 -2.50 13.58
C LEU A 195 -1.81 -2.06 12.62
N LEU A 196 -0.56 -2.29 13.00
CA LEU A 196 0.61 -2.02 12.16
C LEU A 196 1.19 -3.32 11.60
N ARG A 197 0.58 -3.85 10.52
CA ARG A 197 1.03 -5.10 9.90
C ARG A 197 2.48 -4.96 9.39
N PRO A 198 3.40 -5.88 9.73
CA PRO A 198 4.79 -5.77 9.29
C PRO A 198 5.01 -6.40 7.91
N LEU A 199 5.94 -5.83 7.14
CA LEU A 199 6.52 -6.43 5.94
C LEU A 199 8.03 -6.63 6.18
N GLY A 200 8.39 -7.73 6.84
CA GLY A 200 9.76 -7.94 7.30
C GLY A 200 10.15 -6.88 8.34
N SER A 201 11.12 -6.04 8.01
CA SER A 201 11.57 -4.91 8.84
C SER A 201 10.91 -3.58 8.46
N VAL A 202 9.90 -3.60 7.59
CA VAL A 202 9.15 -2.42 7.17
C VAL A 202 7.85 -2.30 7.96
N VAL A 203 7.70 -1.17 8.65
CA VAL A 203 6.46 -0.71 9.27
C VAL A 203 5.78 0.25 8.29
N TYR A 204 4.48 0.14 8.05
CA TYR A 204 3.83 1.01 7.06
C TYR A 204 2.44 1.45 7.50
N PHE A 205 2.06 2.65 7.05
CA PHE A 205 0.72 3.21 7.20
C PHE A 205 -0.01 3.11 5.87
N LEU A 206 -1.18 2.48 5.91
CA LEU A 206 -2.13 2.45 4.80
C LEU A 206 -3.54 2.62 5.41
N PRO A 207 -3.83 3.78 6.01
CA PRO A 207 -5.08 3.99 6.73
C PRO A 207 -6.28 4.14 5.77
N PRO A 208 -7.52 3.96 6.26
CA PRO A 208 -8.70 4.38 5.51
C PRO A 208 -8.71 5.91 5.32
N TYR A 209 -9.43 6.41 4.31
CA TYR A 209 -9.47 7.86 4.04
C TYR A 209 -10.29 8.67 5.04
N VAL A 210 -11.09 8.01 5.87
CA VAL A 210 -11.84 8.63 6.97
C VAL A 210 -10.98 8.79 8.25
N ILE A 211 -9.68 8.47 8.21
CA ILE A 211 -8.78 8.64 9.35
C ILE A 211 -8.67 10.11 9.75
N THR A 212 -8.61 10.40 11.06
CA THR A 212 -8.43 11.76 11.57
C THR A 212 -6.96 12.11 11.81
N PRO A 213 -6.59 13.41 11.88
CA PRO A 213 -5.24 13.83 12.23
C PRO A 213 -4.74 13.26 13.56
N GLU A 214 -5.60 13.16 14.56
CA GLU A 214 -5.27 12.62 15.90
C GLU A 214 -5.01 11.12 15.83
N GLN A 215 -5.75 10.39 14.99
CA GLN A 215 -5.48 8.97 14.74
C GLN A 215 -4.17 8.76 13.98
N ILE A 216 -3.82 9.68 13.07
CA ILE A 216 -2.50 9.67 12.40
C ILE A 216 -1.38 9.88 13.42
N ASP A 217 -1.53 10.86 14.31
CA ASP A 217 -0.54 11.13 15.37
C ASP A 217 -0.37 9.93 16.28
N PHE A 218 -1.48 9.31 16.68
CA PHE A 218 -1.47 8.10 17.48
C PHE A 218 -0.76 6.95 16.78
N LEU A 219 -1.01 6.72 15.48
CA LEU A 219 -0.28 5.71 14.71
C LEU A 219 1.22 6.00 14.65
N ALA A 220 1.61 7.27 14.47
CA ALA A 220 3.00 7.69 14.44
C ALA A 220 3.71 7.50 15.78
N GLU A 221 3.04 7.83 16.90
CA GLU A 221 3.53 7.58 18.26
C GLU A 221 3.76 6.08 18.48
N VAL A 222 2.73 5.25 18.24
CA VAL A 222 2.79 3.80 18.43
C VAL A 222 3.86 3.15 17.55
N ALA A 223 3.99 3.60 16.30
CA ALA A 223 5.05 3.13 15.40
C ALA A 223 6.44 3.49 15.93
N SER A 224 6.63 4.72 16.40
CA SER A 224 7.92 5.19 16.93
C SER A 224 8.34 4.37 18.15
N GLU A 225 7.45 4.20 19.13
CA GLU A 225 7.70 3.37 20.31
C GLU A 225 8.00 1.91 19.93
N GLY A 226 7.21 1.35 19.01
CA GLY A 226 7.39 -0.03 18.56
C GLY A 226 8.73 -0.22 17.85
N ILE A 227 9.17 0.76 17.06
CA ILE A 227 10.50 0.77 16.41
C ILE A 227 11.59 0.84 17.48
N ASP A 228 11.50 1.74 18.46
CA ASP A 228 12.47 1.85 19.55
C ASP A 228 12.60 0.53 20.33
N ILE A 229 11.47 -0.13 20.61
CA ILE A 229 11.45 -1.44 21.28
C ILE A 229 12.09 -2.49 20.38
N ALA A 230 11.73 -2.50 19.10
CA ALA A 230 12.19 -3.47 18.14
C ALA A 230 13.70 -3.37 17.90
N THR A 231 14.32 -2.19 17.99
CA THR A 231 15.72 -1.97 17.60
C THR A 231 16.71 -2.02 18.76
N ARG A 232 16.27 -2.14 20.02
CA ARG A 232 17.16 -2.34 21.18
C ARG A 232 18.00 -3.61 21.03
N ASP A 233 19.28 -3.50 21.40
CA ASP A 233 20.27 -4.60 21.41
C ASP A 233 20.04 -5.58 22.57
N SER A 234 19.47 -5.12 23.68
CA SER A 234 19.09 -5.93 24.85
C SER A 234 17.83 -5.38 25.50
N VAL A 235 16.88 -6.25 25.86
CA VAL A 235 15.81 -5.89 26.81
C VAL A 235 16.37 -6.14 28.20
N SER A 236 16.75 -5.08 28.92
CA SER A 236 16.96 -5.15 30.37
C SER A 236 16.04 -4.16 31.04
N VAL A 237 14.95 -4.66 31.63
CA VAL A 237 14.18 -3.87 32.58
C VAL A 237 14.73 -4.19 33.96
N ALA A 238 15.25 -3.19 34.68
CA ALA A 238 15.58 -3.37 36.09
C ALA A 238 14.26 -3.50 36.86
N VAL A 239 13.88 -4.73 37.19
CA VAL A 239 12.72 -5.02 38.04
C VAL A 239 13.21 -4.97 39.49
N PRO A 240 12.65 -4.10 40.37
CA PRO A 240 12.89 -4.20 41.80
C PRO A 240 12.60 -5.63 42.26
N LYS A 241 13.43 -6.22 43.15
CA LYS A 241 13.32 -7.63 43.57
C LYS A 241 11.91 -8.08 44.00
N ASP A 242 11.05 -7.12 44.34
CA ASP A 242 9.72 -7.35 44.91
C ASP A 242 8.57 -6.87 44.00
N PHE A 243 8.83 -6.46 42.76
CA PHE A 243 7.77 -6.03 41.84
C PHE A 243 7.02 -7.25 41.28
N HIS A 244 5.85 -7.53 41.86
CA HIS A 244 4.93 -8.62 41.52
C HIS A 244 5.52 -10.04 41.60
N PRO A 245 5.60 -10.65 42.80
CA PRO A 245 6.18 -11.99 43.00
C PRO A 245 5.45 -13.14 42.26
N GLY A 246 4.30 -12.87 41.64
CA GLY A 246 3.52 -13.82 40.83
C GLY A 246 3.56 -13.57 39.33
N PHE A 247 4.24 -12.51 38.85
CA PHE A 247 4.35 -12.22 37.43
C PHE A 247 5.46 -13.08 36.81
N ARG A 248 5.11 -13.91 35.82
CA ARG A 248 6.08 -14.58 34.97
C ARG A 248 6.13 -13.84 33.64
N ASP A 249 7.31 -13.30 33.35
CA ASP A 249 7.70 -12.80 32.03
C ASP A 249 7.33 -13.83 30.95
N PRO A 250 6.49 -13.49 29.96
CA PRO A 250 6.13 -14.42 28.89
C PRO A 250 7.22 -14.57 27.82
N GLY A 251 8.35 -13.85 27.94
CA GLY A 251 9.52 -13.95 27.05
C GLY A 251 9.77 -12.70 26.23
#